data_AF-A0AA95S745-F1
#
_entry.id   AF-A0AA95S745-F1
#
_cell.length_a   1.000
_cell.length_b   1.000
_cell.length_c   1.000
_cell.angle_alpha   90.00
_cell.angle_beta   90.00
_cell.angle_gamma   90.00
#
_symmetry.space_group_name_H-M   'P 1'
#
loop_
_entity.id
_entity.type
_entity.pdbx_description
1 polymer ?
#
loop_
_entity_poly.entity_id
_entity_poly.type
_entity_poly.pdbx_seq_one_letter_code
_entity_poly.pdbx_strand_id
1 'polypeptide(L)' 'MEFSLSSYDGALPVEVTIDDDNGRYTIRKSDRSGEYFNSPIELIAWVKAHFHEEEFCHPHEFRGMLAKLADYELNGTYL' A
#
# COMPACT_ATOMS: atom_id res chain seq x y z
N MET A 1 -6.67 3.07 6.72
CA MET A 1 -6.95 2.68 5.32
C MET A 1 -6.32 1.35 5.01
N GLU A 2 -7.06 0.50 4.29
CA GLU A 2 -6.64 -0.85 3.91
C GLU A 2 -6.96 -1.08 2.44
N PHE A 3 -6.01 -1.65 1.70
CA PHE A 3 -6.15 -2.00 0.29
C PHE A 3 -5.79 -3.46 0.09
N SER A 4 -6.46 -4.10 -0.86
CA SER A 4 -6.21 -5.47 -1.28
C SER A 4 -6.16 -5.49 -2.80
N LEU A 5 -4.98 -5.75 -3.36
CA LEU A 5 -4.71 -5.69 -4.79
C LEU A 5 -4.33 -7.07 -5.31
N SER A 6 -4.97 -7.52 -6.39
CA SER A 6 -4.60 -8.77 -7.05
C SER A 6 -3.38 -8.56 -7.94
N SER A 7 -2.28 -9.25 -7.64
CA SER A 7 -1.07 -9.29 -8.48
C SER A 7 -1.03 -10.54 -9.37
N TYR A 8 -0.23 -10.49 -10.43
CA TYR A 8 0.01 -11.64 -11.31
C TYR A 8 0.94 -12.70 -10.70
N ASP A 9 1.74 -12.33 -9.71
CA ASP A 9 2.87 -13.11 -9.20
C ASP A 9 2.50 -14.11 -8.08
N GLY A 10 1.24 -14.13 -7.60
CA GLY A 10 0.88 -15.09 -6.56
C GLY A 10 -0.60 -15.33 -6.34
N ALA A 11 -0.90 -16.34 -5.52
CA ALA A 11 -2.26 -16.77 -5.21
C ALA A 11 -2.96 -15.90 -4.15
N LEU A 12 -2.21 -15.03 -3.46
CA LEU A 12 -2.73 -14.16 -2.41
C LEU A 12 -2.66 -12.70 -2.86
N PRO A 13 -3.65 -11.88 -2.48
CA PRO A 13 -3.61 -10.46 -2.79
C PRO A 13 -2.49 -9.77 -2.00
N VAL A 14 -1.93 -8.75 -2.63
CA VAL A 14 -1.05 -7.77 -1.98
C VAL A 14 -1.93 -6.88 -1.10
N GLU A 15 -1.61 -6.80 0.18
CA GLU A 15 -2.33 -5.97 1.14
C GLU A 15 -1.47 -4.79 1.57
N VAL A 16 -2.09 -3.62 1.63
CA VAL A 16 -1.45 -2.39 2.15
C VAL A 16 -2.32 -1.83 3.26
N THR A 17 -1.78 -1.74 4.47
CA THR A 17 -2.46 -1.26 5.67
C THR A 17 -1.75 -0.04 6.22
N ILE A 18 -2.48 1.06 6.37
CA ILE A 18 -2.12 2.22 7.18
C ILE A 18 -3.22 2.40 8.22
N ASP A 19 -2.91 2.09 9.47
CA ASP A 19 -3.84 2.20 10.59
C ASP A 19 -3.21 3.07 11.68
N ASP A 20 -3.56 4.35 11.67
CA ASP A 20 -2.98 5.38 12.55
C ASP A 20 -3.36 5.15 14.02
N ASP A 21 -4.59 4.69 14.27
CA ASP A 21 -5.15 4.44 15.60
C ASP A 21 -4.34 3.39 16.38
N ASN A 22 -3.90 2.32 15.71
CA ASN A 22 -3.05 1.29 16.32
C ASN A 22 -1.57 1.41 15.93
N GLY A 23 -1.18 2.49 15.25
CA GLY A 23 0.20 2.72 14.77
C GLY A 23 0.74 1.60 13.86
N ARG A 24 -0.14 0.96 13.09
CA ARG A 24 0.17 -0.20 12.26
C ARG A 24 0.30 0.20 10.80
N TYR A 25 1.52 0.09 10.27
CA TYR A 25 1.84 0.36 8.87
C TYR A 25 2.49 -0.88 8.26
N THR A 26 1.73 -1.65 7.49
CA THR A 26 2.20 -2.95 6.98
C THR A 26 1.86 -3.17 5.52
N ILE A 27 2.73 -3.89 4.82
CA ILE A 27 2.47 -4.45 3.49
C ILE A 27 2.59 -5.97 3.58
N ARG A 28 1.63 -6.70 3.01
CA ARG A 28 1.76 -8.13 2.73
C ARG A 28 1.84 -8.32 1.23
N LYS A 29 2.89 -8.98 0.74
CA LYS A 29 3.06 -9.29 -0.68
C LYS A 29 2.41 -10.62 -1.04
N SER A 30 2.25 -10.87 -2.34
CA SER A 30 1.61 -12.08 -2.87
C SER A 30 2.39 -13.37 -2.58
N ASP A 31 3.70 -13.26 -2.33
CA ASP A 31 4.60 -14.35 -1.96
C ASP A 31 4.59 -14.70 -0.46
N ARG A 32 3.64 -14.15 0.32
CA ARG A 32 3.50 -14.28 1.79
C ARG A 32 4.55 -13.53 2.62
N SER A 33 5.55 -12.92 2.00
CA SER A 33 6.41 -11.99 2.71
C SER A 33 5.69 -10.66 2.96
N GLY A 34 6.23 -9.82 3.83
CA GLY A 34 5.65 -8.54 4.17
C GLY A 34 6.65 -7.62 4.83
N GLU A 35 6.34 -6.33 4.81
CA GLU A 35 7.17 -5.27 5.35
C GLU A 35 6.38 -4.54 6.45
N TYR A 36 7.07 -4.15 7.52
CA TYR A 36 6.53 -3.31 8.58
C TYR A 36 7.28 -1.98 8.60
N PHE A 37 6.55 -0.88 8.77
CA PHE A 37 7.10 0.47 8.76
C PHE A 37 6.80 1.19 10.07
N ASN A 38 7.68 2.13 10.45
CA ASN A 38 7.50 2.92 11.67
C ASN A 38 6.60 4.15 11.47
N SER A 39 6.37 4.54 10.21
CA SER A 39 5.54 5.68 9.84
C SER A 39 4.78 5.42 8.53
N PRO A 40 3.64 6.09 8.32
CA PRO A 40 2.89 5.95 7.07
C PRO A 40 3.65 6.52 5.88
N ILE A 41 4.51 7.54 6.10
CA ILE A 41 5.32 8.15 5.03
C ILE A 41 6.38 7.17 4.51
N GLU A 42 7.05 6.43 5.40
CA GLU A 42 7.98 5.37 4.99
C GLU A 42 7.29 4.29 4.16
N LEU A 43 6.10 3.86 4.56
CA LEU A 43 5.30 2.90 3.81
C LEU A 43 4.95 3.44 2.41
N ILE A 44 4.46 4.68 2.33
CA ILE A 44 4.08 5.30 1.05
C ILE A 44 5.29 5.42 0.11
N ALA A 45 6.45 5.84 0.64
CA ALA A 45 7.68 5.92 -0.13
C ALA A 45 8.12 4.54 -0.64
N TRP A 46 8.01 3.51 0.20
CA TRP A 46 8.32 2.14 -0.17
C TRP A 46 7.41 1.63 -1.28
N VAL A 47 6.09 1.85 -1.17
CA VAL A 47 5.10 1.46 -2.21
C VAL A 47 5.45 2.09 -3.55
N LYS A 48 5.71 3.40 -3.57
CA LYS A 48 6.08 4.13 -4.79
C LYS A 48 7.39 3.64 -5.43
N ALA A 49 8.30 3.09 -4.62
CA ALA A 49 9.61 2.62 -5.07
C ALA A 49 9.62 1.14 -5.51
N HIS A 50 8.74 0.30 -4.96
CA HIS A 50 8.78 -1.15 -5.16
C HIS A 50 7.60 -1.72 -5.94
N PHE A 51 6.46 -1.03 -5.99
CA PHE A 51 5.30 -1.51 -6.73
C PHE A 51 5.12 -0.76 -8.05
N HIS A 52 4.87 -1.55 -9.09
CA HIS A 52 4.63 -1.07 -10.44
C HIS A 52 3.24 -1.52 -10.91
N GLU A 53 2.57 -0.65 -11.66
CA GLU A 53 1.20 -0.90 -12.13
C GLU A 53 1.07 -2.20 -12.94
N GLU A 54 2.11 -2.56 -13.70
CA GLU A 54 2.17 -3.77 -14.53
C GLU A 54 2.14 -5.08 -13.75
N GLU A 55 2.44 -5.04 -12.45
CA GLU A 55 2.43 -6.22 -11.57
C GLU A 55 1.01 -6.62 -11.13
N PHE A 56 0.01 -5.77 -11.39
CA PHE A 56 -1.37 -5.93 -10.91
C PHE A 56 -2.37 -6.25 -12.01
N CYS A 57 -3.27 -7.19 -11.72
CA CYS A 57 -4.37 -7.61 -12.61
C CYS A 57 -5.33 -6.47 -12.95
N HIS A 58 -5.45 -5.51 -12.03
CA HIS A 58 -6.39 -4.40 -12.09
C HIS A 58 -5.64 -3.09 -11.88
N PRO A 59 -5.03 -2.54 -12.95
CA PRO A 59 -4.18 -1.35 -12.84
C PRO A 59 -4.92 -0.10 -12.33
N HIS A 60 -6.24 -0.04 -12.51
CA HIS A 60 -7.06 1.04 -11.97
C HIS A 60 -7.18 0.99 -10.43
N GLU A 61 -7.18 -0.20 -9.81
CA GLU A 61 -7.19 -0.34 -8.35
C GLU A 61 -5.85 0.12 -7.76
N PHE A 62 -4.74 -0.25 -8.39
CA PHE A 62 -3.41 0.22 -8.01
C PHE A 62 -3.29 1.75 -8.10
N ARG A 63 -3.74 2.36 -9.21
CA ARG A 63 -3.79 3.83 -9.35
C ARG A 63 -4.69 4.49 -8.31
N GLY A 64 -5.84 3.87 -8.02
CA GLY A 64 -6.74 4.34 -6.97
C GLY A 64 -6.09 4.35 -5.60
N MET A 65 -5.36 3.29 -5.27
CA MET A 65 -4.55 3.22 -4.04
C MET A 65 -3.49 4.33 -4.02
N LEU A 66 -2.67 4.48 -5.07
CA LEU A 66 -1.64 5.52 -5.13
C LEU A 66 -2.23 6.93 -4.97
N ALA A 67 -3.39 7.20 -5.57
CA ALA A 67 -4.08 8.48 -5.40
C ALA A 67 -4.50 8.72 -3.94
N LYS A 68 -5.02 7.70 -3.26
CA LYS A 68 -5.37 7.78 -1.83
C LYS A 68 -4.15 7.95 -0.94
N LEU A 69 -3.05 7.26 -1.24
CA LEU A 69 -1.78 7.42 -0.52
C LEU A 69 -1.18 8.82 -0.73
N ALA A 70 -1.25 9.37 -1.95
CA ALA A 70 -0.80 10.72 -2.24
C ALA A 70 -1.69 11.78 -1.58
N ASP A 71 -3.01 11.58 -1.58
CA ASP A 71 -3.96 12.44 -0.85
C ASP A 71 -3.67 12.42 0.66
N TYR A 72 -3.40 11.24 1.23
CA TYR A 72 -2.97 11.09 2.61
C TYR A 72 -1.63 11.80 2.89
N GLU A 73 -0.64 11.70 1.99
CA GLU A 73 0.66 12.37 2.13
C GLU A 73 0.53 13.91 2.06
N LEU A 74 -0.37 14.43 1.22
CA LEU A 74 -0.59 15.87 1.03
C LEU A 74 -1.49 16.49 2.12
N ASN A 75 -2.49 15.76 2.58
CA ASN A 75 -3.43 16.21 3.60
C ASN A 75 -3.06 15.74 5.02
N GLY A 76 -2.01 14.92 5.15
CA GLY A 76 -1.61 14.26 6.38
C GLY A 76 -0.86 15.19 7.33
N THR A 77 -1.61 15.92 8.16
CA THR A 77 -1.52 15.95 9.65
C THR A 77 -2.37 17.12 10.21
N TYR A 78 -3.69 17.22 9.97
CA TYR A 78 -4.58 18.12 10.76
C TYR A 78 -6.07 17.74 10.62
N LEU A 79 -6.52 16.66 11.27
CA LEU A 79 -7.87 16.58 11.83
C LEU A 79 -7.82 15.78 13.14
#